data_AF-A0A7D5RKM1-F1
#
_entry.id   AF-A0A7D5RKM1-F1
#
_cell.length_a   1.000
_cell.length_b   1.000
_cell.length_c   1.000
_cell.angle_alpha   90.00
_cell.angle_beta   90.00
_cell.angle_gamma   90.00
#
_symmetry.space_group_name_H-M   'P 1'
#
loop_
_entity.id
_entity.type
_entity.pdbx_description
1 polymer ?
#
loop_
_entity_poly.entity_id
_entity_poly.type
_entity_poly.pdbx_seq_one_letter_code
_entity_poly.pdbx_strand_id
1 'polypeptide(L)'
;MEDYSHIIISPGPMTPSDFPELRDVISYCEKLDKPLLGICLGHQAICEYFGGRLVQMDTIVHGHRERIAIDNRSSIYRYLPDRIEVGLYHSWKIDHLNLPDELAVTGMSREDCLMSVQHKNKQIFGIQFHPESFLTAKGRQILENFVNIGK
;
A
#
# COMPACT_ATOMS: atom_id res chain seq x y z
N MET A 1 3.35 -18.81 -9.51
CA MET A 1 3.16 -18.21 -8.16
C MET A 1 2.34 -19.12 -7.23
N GLU A 2 2.24 -20.42 -7.53
CA GLU A 2 1.37 -21.34 -6.80
C GLU A 2 1.91 -21.68 -5.41
N ASP A 3 3.22 -21.96 -5.32
CA ASP A 3 3.88 -22.38 -4.07
C ASP A 3 4.14 -21.26 -3.05
N TYR A 4 3.97 -19.99 -3.44
CA TYR A 4 4.21 -18.86 -2.53
C TYR A 4 2.98 -18.59 -1.67
N SER A 5 3.11 -18.47 -0.35
CA SER A 5 1.97 -18.16 0.51
C SER A 5 1.57 -16.68 0.48
N HIS A 6 2.53 -15.79 0.23
CA HIS A 6 2.35 -14.33 0.25
C HIS A 6 3.12 -13.70 -0.90
N ILE A 7 2.62 -12.57 -1.42
CA ILE A 7 3.27 -11.78 -2.45
C ILE A 7 3.48 -10.36 -1.94
N ILE A 8 4.66 -9.80 -2.20
CA ILE A 8 4.94 -8.38 -2.01
C ILE A 8 5.34 -7.79 -3.36
N ILE A 9 4.66 -6.73 -3.79
CA ILE A 9 5.13 -5.88 -4.88
C ILE A 9 5.94 -4.76 -4.24
N SER A 10 7.25 -4.82 -4.43
CA SER A 10 8.23 -3.89 -3.87
C SER A 10 8.05 -2.47 -4.41
N PRO A 11 8.64 -1.45 -3.75
CA PRO A 11 8.78 -0.14 -4.37
C PRO A 11 9.60 -0.22 -5.66
N GLY A 12 9.42 0.76 -6.54
CA GLY A 12 10.19 0.92 -7.77
C GLY A 12 10.18 2.36 -8.26
N PRO A 13 11.08 2.74 -9.17
CA PRO A 13 11.01 4.01 -9.88
C PRO A 13 9.83 4.01 -10.87
N MET A 14 9.51 5.19 -11.42
CA MET A 14 8.49 5.36 -12.48
C MET A 14 7.05 5.10 -12.01
N THR A 15 6.14 4.73 -12.92
CA THR A 15 4.70 4.56 -12.66
C THR A 15 4.22 3.14 -12.97
N PRO A 16 3.05 2.69 -12.49
CA PRO A 16 2.56 1.35 -12.78
C PRO A 16 2.36 1.06 -14.28
N SER A 17 2.10 2.09 -15.09
CA SER A 17 1.97 1.97 -16.55
C SER A 17 3.26 1.49 -17.22
N ASP A 18 4.42 1.69 -16.59
CA ASP A 18 5.72 1.22 -17.08
C ASP A 18 5.92 -0.30 -16.84
N PHE A 19 5.08 -0.93 -16.02
CA PHE A 19 5.17 -2.33 -15.60
C PHE A 19 3.83 -3.06 -15.76
N PRO A 20 3.34 -3.28 -16.99
CA PRO A 20 2.03 -3.89 -17.25
C PRO A 20 1.86 -5.28 -16.61
N GLU A 21 2.95 -6.02 -16.39
CA GLU A 21 2.98 -7.32 -15.72
C GLU A 21 2.47 -7.28 -14.26
N LEU A 22 2.53 -6.11 -13.60
CA LEU A 22 1.98 -5.95 -12.25
C LEU A 22 0.46 -6.21 -12.24
N ARG A 23 -0.22 -5.90 -13.35
CA ARG A 23 -1.66 -6.16 -13.51
C ARG A 23 -1.97 -7.66 -13.42
N ASP A 24 -1.13 -8.49 -14.00
CA ASP A 24 -1.30 -9.95 -13.99
C ASP A 24 -1.03 -10.53 -12.60
N VAL A 25 -0.02 -10.02 -11.89
CA VAL A 25 0.27 -10.39 -10.51
C VAL A 25 -0.89 -10.04 -9.58
N ILE A 26 -1.44 -8.83 -9.70
CA ILE A 26 -2.59 -8.39 -8.88
C ILE A 26 -3.82 -9.24 -9.20
N SER A 27 -4.12 -9.46 -10.49
CA SER A 27 -5.25 -10.31 -10.90
C SER A 27 -5.13 -11.74 -10.41
N TYR A 28 -3.93 -12.33 -10.43
CA TYR A 28 -3.69 -13.66 -9.88
C TYR A 28 -4.00 -13.70 -8.38
N CYS A 29 -3.50 -12.73 -7.62
CA CYS A 29 -3.72 -12.67 -6.17
C CYS A 29 -5.20 -12.44 -5.84
N GLU A 30 -5.89 -11.58 -6.58
CA GLU A 30 -7.33 -11.33 -6.42
C GLU A 30 -8.17 -12.59 -6.68
N LYS A 31 -7.91 -13.31 -7.78
CA LYS A 31 -8.65 -14.51 -8.18
C LYS A 31 -8.53 -15.64 -7.15
N LEU A 32 -7.33 -15.84 -6.61
CA LEU A 32 -7.06 -16.90 -5.64
C LEU A 32 -7.17 -16.45 -4.18
N ASP A 33 -7.54 -15.19 -3.94
CA ASP A 33 -7.50 -14.53 -2.62
C ASP A 33 -6.16 -14.76 -1.88
N LYS A 34 -5.05 -14.65 -2.61
CA LYS A 34 -3.72 -14.82 -2.05
C LYS A 34 -3.24 -13.51 -1.43
N PRO A 35 -2.70 -13.51 -0.19
CA PRO A 35 -2.20 -12.31 0.46
C PRO A 35 -1.20 -11.52 -0.40
N LEU A 36 -1.52 -10.25 -0.64
CA LEU A 36 -0.74 -9.32 -1.46
C LEU A 36 -0.53 -8.01 -0.72
N LEU A 37 0.73 -7.57 -0.60
CA LEU A 37 1.09 -6.24 -0.14
C LEU A 37 1.82 -5.47 -1.24
N GLY A 38 1.25 -4.34 -1.67
CA GLY A 38 1.91 -3.40 -2.57
C GLY A 38 2.54 -2.24 -1.80
N ILE A 39 3.81 -1.97 -2.05
CA ILE A 39 4.59 -0.91 -1.40
C ILE A 39 4.94 0.16 -2.44
N CYS A 40 4.63 1.43 -2.16
CA CYS A 40 4.87 2.57 -3.05
C CYS A 40 4.35 2.33 -4.47
N LEU A 41 5.21 1.97 -5.44
CA LEU A 41 4.79 1.54 -6.79
C LEU A 41 3.74 0.41 -6.74
N GLY A 42 3.90 -0.57 -5.85
CA GLY A 42 2.92 -1.64 -5.70
C GLY A 42 1.57 -1.16 -5.18
N HIS A 43 1.55 -0.17 -4.28
CA HIS A 43 0.32 0.46 -3.81
C HIS A 43 -0.39 1.18 -4.95
N GLN A 44 0.37 1.92 -5.76
CA GLN A 44 -0.15 2.65 -6.91
C GLN A 44 -0.74 1.68 -7.95
N ALA A 45 -0.02 0.61 -8.26
CA ALA A 45 -0.47 -0.43 -9.18
C ALA A 45 -1.76 -1.10 -8.70
N ILE A 46 -1.87 -1.41 -7.39
CA ILE A 46 -3.10 -1.96 -6.80
C ILE A 46 -4.25 -0.96 -6.94
N CYS A 47 -4.04 0.30 -6.61
CA CYS A 47 -5.10 1.30 -6.70
C CYS A 47 -5.56 1.48 -8.15
N GLU A 48 -4.65 1.62 -9.12
CA GLU A 48 -4.98 1.73 -10.54
C GLU A 48 -5.64 0.46 -11.09
N TYR A 49 -5.23 -0.73 -10.64
CA TYR A 49 -5.85 -2.00 -11.03
C TYR A 49 -7.36 -2.00 -10.76
N PHE A 50 -7.76 -1.54 -9.58
CA PHE A 50 -9.16 -1.45 -9.16
C PHE A 50 -9.88 -0.20 -9.68
N GLY A 51 -9.22 0.67 -10.45
CA GLY A 51 -9.82 1.85 -11.07
C GLY A 51 -9.56 3.17 -10.34
N GLY A 52 -8.70 3.18 -9.33
CA GLY A 52 -8.18 4.41 -8.73
C GLY A 52 -7.31 5.19 -9.72
N ARG A 53 -7.16 6.50 -9.48
CA ARG A 53 -6.42 7.40 -10.37
C ARG A 53 -5.10 7.83 -9.74
N LEU A 54 -4.00 7.63 -10.46
CA LEU A 54 -2.70 8.19 -10.10
C LEU A 54 -2.59 9.66 -10.54
N VAL A 55 -2.07 10.51 -9.66
CA VAL A 55 -1.91 11.94 -9.86
C VAL A 55 -0.52 12.37 -9.45
N GLN A 56 0.12 13.18 -10.29
CA GLN A 56 1.43 13.75 -9.98
C GLN A 56 1.30 14.81 -8.90
N MET A 57 2.22 14.80 -7.94
CA MET A 57 2.27 15.81 -6.89
C MET A 57 3.05 17.04 -7.37
N ASP A 58 2.62 18.22 -6.93
CA ASP A 58 3.34 19.48 -7.20
C ASP A 58 4.70 19.54 -6.48
N THR A 59 4.82 18.81 -5.36
CA THR A 59 6.03 18.72 -4.55
C THR A 59 6.52 17.28 -4.47
N ILE A 60 7.79 17.08 -4.79
CA ILE A 60 8.46 15.78 -4.68
C ILE A 60 8.88 15.55 -3.23
N VAL A 61 8.52 14.40 -2.66
CA VAL A 61 8.87 14.04 -1.28
C VAL A 61 9.95 12.96 -1.30
N HIS A 62 11.17 13.27 -0.88
CA HIS A 62 12.26 12.29 -0.74
C HIS A 62 12.92 12.36 0.64
N GLY A 63 12.96 11.23 1.34
CA GLY A 63 13.65 11.13 2.64
C GLY A 63 12.95 11.88 3.77
N HIS A 64 11.62 12.08 3.65
CA HIS A 64 10.83 12.79 4.64
C HIS A 64 10.17 11.81 5.61
N ARG A 65 10.03 12.22 6.88
CA ARG A 65 9.21 11.52 7.87
C ARG A 65 7.91 12.27 8.05
N GLU A 66 6.79 11.56 7.90
CA GLU A 66 5.48 12.10 8.21
C GLU A 66 4.77 11.24 9.25
N ARG A 67 3.92 11.88 10.07
CA ARG A 67 3.04 11.19 11.00
C ARG A 67 1.64 11.05 10.41
N ILE A 68 1.29 9.82 10.05
CA ILE A 68 0.02 9.49 9.39
C ILE A 68 -0.97 8.88 10.38
N ALA A 69 -2.27 8.94 10.07
CA ALA A 69 -3.30 8.15 10.75
C ALA A 69 -3.45 6.80 10.06
N ILE A 70 -3.73 5.73 10.83
CA ILE A 70 -3.97 4.39 10.33
C ILE A 70 -5.23 3.77 10.96
N ASP A 71 -5.85 2.83 10.25
CA ASP A 71 -6.99 2.06 10.72
C ASP A 71 -6.53 0.70 11.26
N ASN A 72 -6.50 0.55 12.58
CA ASN A 72 -6.06 -0.68 13.24
C ASN A 72 -7.01 -1.89 13.07
N ARG A 73 -8.17 -1.70 12.42
CA ARG A 73 -9.01 -2.81 11.96
C ARG A 73 -8.36 -3.55 10.78
N SER A 74 -7.49 -2.87 10.03
CA SER A 74 -6.68 -3.51 8.99
C SER A 74 -5.69 -4.49 9.61
N SER A 75 -5.60 -5.70 9.04
CA SER A 75 -4.76 -6.77 9.58
C SER A 75 -3.28 -6.40 9.62
N ILE A 76 -2.80 -5.63 8.65
CA ILE A 76 -1.40 -5.18 8.60
C ILE A 76 -1.05 -4.16 9.70
N TYR A 77 -2.06 -3.55 10.35
CA TYR A 77 -1.90 -2.53 11.40
C TYR A 77 -2.28 -3.01 12.80
N ARG A 78 -2.51 -4.32 12.98
CA ARG A 78 -2.81 -4.89 14.28
C ARG A 78 -1.69 -4.58 15.30
N TYR A 79 -2.06 -4.23 16.52
CA TYR A 79 -1.15 -3.90 17.63
C TYR A 79 -0.27 -2.64 17.42
N LEU A 80 -0.58 -1.81 16.42
CA LEU A 80 0.02 -0.49 16.26
C LEU A 80 -0.83 0.60 16.94
N PRO A 81 -0.26 1.77 17.24
CA PRO A 81 -1.05 2.94 17.59
C PRO A 81 -1.78 3.50 16.36
N ASP A 82 -2.87 4.24 16.57
CA ASP A 82 -3.68 4.88 15.51
C ASP A 82 -2.92 5.91 14.67
N ARG A 83 -1.72 6.31 15.10
CA ARG A 83 -0.81 7.19 14.36
C ARG A 83 0.62 6.70 14.43
N ILE A 84 1.27 6.60 13.28
CA ILE A 84 2.66 6.13 13.15
C ILE A 84 3.51 7.11 12.34
N GLU A 85 4.82 7.07 12.57
CA GLU A 85 5.81 7.77 11.73
C GLU A 85 6.24 6.86 10.58
N VAL A 86 6.23 7.40 9.36
CA VAL A 86 6.55 6.67 8.12
C VAL A 86 7.53 7.45 7.25
N GLY A 87 8.37 6.72 6.52
CA GLY A 87 9.28 7.27 5.52
C GLY A 87 8.64 7.38 4.14
N LEU A 88 8.76 8.57 3.52
CA LEU A 88 8.19 8.90 2.21
C LEU A 88 9.27 9.17 1.16
N TYR A 89 9.05 8.62 -0.05
CA TYR A 89 9.96 8.71 -1.19
C TYR A 89 9.19 8.74 -2.53
N HIS A 90 8.18 9.58 -2.67
CA HIS A 90 7.30 9.58 -3.85
C HIS A 90 7.00 10.98 -4.41
N SER A 91 6.73 11.01 -5.72
CA SER A 91 6.27 12.18 -6.49
C SER A 91 4.85 11.99 -7.04
N TRP A 92 4.25 10.83 -6.81
CA TRP A 92 2.91 10.47 -7.24
C TRP A 92 2.06 10.08 -6.04
N LYS A 93 0.75 10.32 -6.14
CA LYS A 93 -0.23 9.91 -5.15
C LYS A 93 -1.49 9.41 -5.83
N ILE A 94 -2.28 8.62 -5.10
CA ILE A 94 -3.62 8.23 -5.54
C ILE A 94 -4.63 9.29 -5.13
N ASP A 95 -5.53 9.64 -6.06
CA ASP A 95 -6.67 10.50 -5.77
C ASP A 95 -7.67 9.76 -4.88
N HIS A 96 -7.76 10.20 -3.63
CA HIS A 96 -8.64 9.58 -2.63
C HIS A 96 -10.12 9.90 -2.86
N LEU A 97 -10.46 10.96 -3.62
CA LEU A 97 -11.84 11.38 -3.83
C LEU A 97 -12.59 10.45 -4.80
N ASN A 98 -11.85 9.76 -5.67
CA ASN A 98 -12.38 8.87 -6.69
C ASN A 98 -11.90 7.43 -6.50
N LEU A 99 -11.75 7.01 -5.23
CA LEU A 99 -11.34 5.64 -4.93
C LEU A 99 -12.50 4.67 -5.18
N PRO A 100 -12.26 3.54 -5.87
CA PRO A 100 -13.28 2.51 -6.11
C PRO A 100 -13.81 1.92 -4.79
N ASP A 101 -15.08 1.52 -4.80
CA ASP A 101 -15.77 1.00 -3.62
C ASP A 101 -15.14 -0.28 -3.06
N GLU A 102 -14.38 -1.02 -3.85
CA GLU A 102 -13.68 -2.23 -3.44
C GLU A 102 -12.55 -1.93 -2.44
N LEU A 103 -12.00 -0.71 -2.45
CA LEU A 103 -10.88 -0.30 -1.61
C LEU A 103 -11.36 0.54 -0.42
N ALA A 104 -11.09 0.06 0.78
CA ALA A 104 -11.22 0.84 2.00
C ALA A 104 -9.93 1.60 2.28
N VAL A 105 -10.05 2.89 2.61
CA VAL A 105 -8.93 3.69 3.10
C VAL A 105 -8.53 3.21 4.50
N THR A 106 -7.27 2.85 4.66
CA THR A 106 -6.70 2.36 5.92
C THR A 106 -5.55 3.22 6.44
N GLY A 107 -5.14 4.25 5.69
CA GLY A 107 -4.20 5.24 6.17
C GLY A 107 -4.27 6.55 5.41
N MET A 108 -4.13 7.65 6.13
CA MET A 108 -4.21 9.02 5.59
C MET A 108 -3.14 9.92 6.22
N SER A 109 -2.54 10.78 5.41
CA SER A 109 -1.62 11.83 5.84
C SER A 109 -2.36 13.02 6.47
N ARG A 110 -1.64 14.03 6.98
CA ARG A 110 -2.29 15.26 7.49
C ARG A 110 -2.85 16.16 6.40
N GLU A 111 -2.35 16.01 5.18
CA GLU A 111 -2.72 16.79 4.00
C GLU A 111 -3.66 16.02 3.08
N ASP A 112 -4.47 15.12 3.66
CA ASP A 112 -5.42 14.25 2.95
C ASP A 112 -4.79 13.45 1.80
N CYS A 113 -3.53 13.07 1.95
CA CYS A 113 -2.88 12.17 1.01
C CYS A 113 -3.14 10.71 1.41
N LEU A 114 -3.61 9.91 0.45
CA LEU A 114 -3.89 8.49 0.66
C LEU A 114 -2.59 7.74 0.95
N MET A 115 -2.47 7.19 2.16
CA MET A 115 -1.24 6.52 2.60
C MET A 115 -1.37 5.01 2.61
N SER A 116 -2.60 4.49 2.71
CA SER A 116 -2.85 3.06 2.66
C SER A 116 -4.29 2.73 2.31
N VAL A 117 -4.44 1.59 1.62
CA VAL A 117 -5.73 0.96 1.31
C VAL A 117 -5.71 -0.52 1.65
N GLN A 118 -6.91 -1.08 1.83
CA GLN A 118 -7.15 -2.51 1.88
C GLN A 118 -8.38 -2.85 1.03
N HIS A 119 -8.34 -3.95 0.30
CA HIS A 119 -9.53 -4.46 -0.37
C HIS A 119 -10.55 -4.98 0.66
N LYS A 120 -11.82 -4.58 0.54
CA LYS A 120 -12.87 -4.88 1.53
C LYS A 120 -13.11 -6.38 1.75
N ASN A 121 -12.97 -7.17 0.68
CA ASN A 121 -13.31 -8.60 0.68
C ASN A 121 -12.13 -9.53 0.34
N LYS A 122 -10.90 -9.00 0.21
CA LYS A 122 -9.74 -9.76 -0.26
C LYS A 122 -8.52 -9.43 0.59
N GLN A 123 -7.55 -10.32 0.59
CA GLN A 123 -6.29 -10.14 1.33
C GLN A 123 -5.29 -9.28 0.56
N ILE A 124 -5.74 -8.14 0.02
CA ILE A 124 -4.95 -7.22 -0.79
C ILE A 124 -4.80 -5.89 -0.04
N PHE A 125 -3.56 -5.45 0.11
CA PHE A 125 -3.16 -4.28 0.88
C PHE A 125 -2.23 -3.41 0.06
N GLY A 126 -2.38 -2.09 0.16
CA GLY A 126 -1.46 -1.12 -0.43
C GLY A 126 -1.00 -0.12 0.62
N ILE A 127 0.29 0.20 0.62
CA ILE A 127 0.89 1.26 1.43
C ILE A 127 1.78 2.15 0.56
N GLN A 128 1.55 3.47 0.62
CA GLN A 128 2.32 4.45 -0.17
C GLN A 128 3.72 4.69 0.41
N PHE A 129 3.87 4.49 1.71
CA PHE A 129 5.13 4.66 2.43
C PHE A 129 5.98 3.37 2.45
N HIS A 130 7.21 3.49 2.92
CA HIS A 130 8.22 2.43 2.84
C HIS A 130 8.42 1.76 4.22
N PRO A 131 7.76 0.63 4.53
CA PRO A 131 7.95 -0.08 5.80
C PRO A 131 9.34 -0.70 5.93
N GLU A 132 10.05 -0.90 4.83
CA GLU A 132 11.42 -1.39 4.80
C GLU A 132 12.45 -0.32 5.16
N SER A 133 12.08 0.96 5.10
CA SER A 133 12.96 2.08 5.45
C SER A 133 13.14 2.20 6.96
N PHE A 134 14.36 2.50 7.39
CA PHE A 134 14.68 2.84 8.80
C PHE A 134 13.90 4.07 9.30
N LEU A 135 13.36 4.90 8.40
CA LEU A 135 12.50 6.04 8.74
C LEU A 135 11.12 5.60 9.24
N THR A 136 10.68 4.38 8.94
CA THR A 136 9.39 3.84 9.36
C THR A 136 9.57 2.98 10.61
N ALA A 137 9.45 3.59 11.79
CA ALA A 137 9.75 2.93 13.07
C ALA A 137 8.93 1.65 13.34
N LYS A 138 7.73 1.55 12.76
CA LYS A 138 6.83 0.39 12.89
C LYS A 138 6.81 -0.53 11.68
N GLY A 139 7.70 -0.32 10.72
CA GLY A 139 7.71 -1.02 9.44
C GLY A 139 7.90 -2.53 9.57
N ARG A 140 8.80 -2.97 10.45
CA ARG A 140 8.98 -4.40 10.76
C ARG A 140 7.69 -5.06 11.26
N GLN A 141 6.97 -4.41 12.19
CA GLN A 141 5.71 -4.95 12.73
C GLN A 141 4.64 -5.06 11.64
N ILE A 142 4.57 -4.09 10.72
CA ILE A 142 3.63 -4.13 9.57
C ILE A 142 3.93 -5.36 8.70
N LEU A 143 5.20 -5.60 8.38
CA LEU A 143 5.63 -6.77 7.59
C LEU A 143 5.37 -8.08 8.35
N GLU A 144 5.64 -8.14 9.65
CA GLU A 144 5.34 -9.29 10.51
C GLU A 144 3.83 -9.59 10.55
N ASN A 145 3.00 -8.57 10.68
CA ASN A 145 1.55 -8.71 10.62
C ASN A 145 1.11 -9.28 9.27
N PHE A 146 1.68 -8.77 8.16
CA PHE A 146 1.36 -9.24 6.81
C PHE A 146 1.72 -10.72 6.60
N VAL A 147 2.94 -11.16 6.96
CA VAL A 147 3.37 -12.56 6.75
C VAL A 147 2.69 -13.57 7.68
N ASN A 148 1.90 -13.10 8.65
CA ASN A 148 1.12 -13.94 9.55
C ASN A 148 -0.37 -13.97 9.18
N ILE A 149 -0.76 -13.34 8.08
CA ILE A 149 -2.11 -13.46 7.54
C ILE A 149 -2.33 -14.92 7.07
N GLY A 150 -3.48 -15.50 7.44
CA GLY A 150 -3.85 -16.86 7.04
C GLY A 150 -3.08 -17.99 7.73
N LYS A 151 -2.24 -17.69 8.72
CA LYS A 151 -1.68 -18.66 9.66
C LYS A 151 -2.59 -18.80 10.89
#